data_AF-A0A1Q2SML0-F1
#
_entry.id   AF-A0A1Q2SML0-F1
#
_cell.length_a   1.000
_cell.length_b   1.000
_cell.length_c   1.000
_cell.angle_alpha   90.00
_cell.angle_beta   90.00
_cell.angle_gamma   90.00
#
_symmetry.space_group_name_H-M   'P 1'
#
loop_
_entity.id
_entity.type
_entity.pdbx_description
1 polymer ?
#
loop_
_entity_poly.entity_id
_entity_poly.type
_entity_poly.pdbx_seq_one_letter_code
_entity_poly.pdbx_strand_id
1 'polypeptide(L)'
;MANNMFKIIGFMALLVIRPVFAADPENGWWWNPSQAGVGYNLEVQNNTVFVAVFIYDNNGNPTWYSGSGNINQNLNQNNDNVTINLQQSTGGPCLGCTYTAPQTSTTDKQLALTFDQSGSTGTAVLDGVTTQIKRFNFNLGSGAQKLVGAWTIVSLPVASASGQTATGAGTSNYIVCSSVSDQGVVSCTDAANNPITFSSSTSNGTTGYQGVIPTPGGESIAYLFVFQGLNHLSGVSAMVNSNASTSEITSALASSTSLARGFRDESATNSAPTSTTNPQSPQNNQGNTGVTVGNVADDAGTAISNGYLTVKNALEGFFGF
;
A
#
# COMPACT_ATOMS: atom_id res chain seq x y z
N MET A 1 6.84 -8.07 -39.49
CA MET A 1 7.21 -8.90 -38.32
C MET A 1 7.12 -8.00 -37.10
N ALA A 2 5.97 -8.01 -36.43
CA ALA A 2 5.76 -7.36 -35.14
C ALA A 2 4.62 -8.14 -34.49
N ASN A 3 4.97 -9.15 -33.69
CA ASN A 3 3.97 -9.93 -32.98
C ASN A 3 3.51 -9.12 -31.76
N ASN A 4 2.32 -8.53 -31.89
CA ASN A 4 1.54 -7.99 -30.80
C ASN A 4 1.21 -9.12 -29.82
N MET A 5 1.98 -9.25 -28.75
CA MET A 5 1.83 -10.31 -27.76
C MET A 5 1.10 -9.77 -26.52
N PHE A 6 -0.20 -9.54 -26.62
CA PHE A 6 -1.07 -9.41 -25.44
C PHE A 6 -1.33 -10.82 -24.89
N LYS A 7 -0.50 -11.27 -23.93
CA LYS A 7 -0.77 -12.49 -23.15
C LYS A 7 -1.79 -12.15 -22.06
N ILE A 8 -3.04 -12.61 -22.24
CA ILE A 8 -4.09 -12.53 -21.22
C ILE A 8 -3.76 -13.56 -20.13
N ILE A 9 -3.46 -13.08 -18.92
CA ILE A 9 -3.20 -13.89 -17.73
C ILE A 9 -4.55 -14.32 -17.14
N GLY A 10 -4.79 -15.63 -17.06
CA GLY A 10 -5.98 -16.20 -16.40
C GLY A 10 -5.85 -16.18 -14.87
N PHE A 11 -6.88 -15.71 -14.18
CA PHE A 11 -6.88 -15.57 -12.72
C PHE A 11 -7.55 -16.76 -12.02
N MET A 12 -6.88 -17.31 -11.02
CA MET A 12 -7.38 -18.35 -10.11
C MET A 12 -7.62 -17.71 -8.73
N ALA A 13 -8.71 -18.07 -8.05
CA ALA A 13 -9.15 -17.40 -6.82
C ALA A 13 -8.15 -17.55 -5.66
N LEU A 14 -7.53 -16.43 -5.27
CA LEU A 14 -6.64 -16.33 -4.11
C LEU A 14 -7.43 -16.43 -2.79
N LEU A 15 -7.09 -17.37 -1.92
CA LEU A 15 -7.30 -17.18 -0.48
C LEU A 15 -6.14 -16.33 0.03
N VAL A 16 -6.36 -15.01 0.15
CA VAL A 16 -5.36 -14.11 0.72
C VAL A 16 -5.29 -14.40 2.20
N ILE A 17 -4.17 -14.97 2.66
CA ILE A 17 -3.73 -14.62 4.01
C ILE A 17 -2.50 -13.73 3.91
N ARG A 18 -2.47 -12.74 4.80
CA ARG A 18 -1.72 -11.51 4.59
C ARG A 18 -0.24 -11.80 4.84
N PRO A 19 0.71 -11.29 4.04
CA PRO A 19 2.08 -11.21 4.53
C PRO A 19 2.04 -10.34 5.80
N VAL A 20 2.29 -10.95 6.95
CA VAL A 20 2.40 -10.26 8.23
C VAL A 20 3.74 -9.56 8.20
N PHE A 21 3.73 -8.34 7.68
CA PHE A 21 4.73 -7.35 8.01
C PHE A 21 3.96 -6.17 8.57
N ALA A 22 4.38 -5.68 9.72
CA ALA A 22 4.10 -4.33 10.15
C ALA A 22 4.49 -3.40 9.00
N ALA A 23 3.50 -2.91 8.25
CA ALA A 23 3.74 -1.76 7.39
C ALA A 23 3.78 -0.58 8.35
N ASP A 24 4.95 0.07 8.45
CA ASP A 24 5.05 1.34 9.17
C ASP A 24 3.95 2.27 8.62
N PRO A 25 3.23 2.99 9.48
CA PRO A 25 2.18 3.89 9.02
C PRO A 25 2.75 4.91 8.05
N GLU A 26 2.05 5.14 6.93
CA GLU A 26 2.55 6.06 5.92
C GLU A 26 2.60 7.50 6.43
N ASN A 27 3.72 8.18 6.14
CA ASN A 27 3.86 9.62 6.37
C ASN A 27 2.79 10.40 5.59
N GLY A 28 2.31 11.48 6.22
CA GLY A 28 1.42 12.47 5.64
C GLY A 28 0.11 12.63 6.41
N TRP A 29 -0.94 13.04 5.69
CA TRP A 29 -2.22 13.39 6.29
C TRP A 29 -3.12 12.17 6.50
N TRP A 30 -3.77 12.12 7.65
CA TRP A 30 -4.71 11.10 8.08
C TRP A 30 -5.97 11.78 8.61
N TRP A 31 -7.13 11.17 8.33
CA TRP A 31 -8.43 11.79 8.63
C TRP A 31 -9.55 10.77 8.68
N ASN A 32 -10.68 11.20 9.24
CA ASN A 32 -11.95 10.50 9.11
C ASN A 32 -12.82 11.22 8.05
N PRO A 33 -13.22 10.55 6.95
CA PRO A 33 -14.10 11.12 5.93
C PRO A 33 -15.43 11.69 6.44
N SER A 34 -15.95 11.13 7.53
CA SER A 34 -17.19 11.56 8.16
C SER A 34 -17.01 12.71 9.16
N GLN A 35 -15.77 13.15 9.40
CA GLN A 35 -15.42 14.23 10.33
C GLN A 35 -14.45 15.21 9.67
N ALA A 36 -14.85 15.73 8.50
CA ALA A 36 -14.06 16.73 7.79
C ALA A 36 -13.77 17.96 8.66
N GLY A 37 -12.56 18.52 8.53
CA GLY A 37 -12.09 19.65 9.34
C GLY A 37 -11.28 19.27 10.58
N VAL A 38 -11.23 17.98 10.94
CA VAL A 38 -10.30 17.42 11.93
C VAL A 38 -9.30 16.52 11.20
N GLY A 39 -8.04 16.54 11.61
CA GLY A 39 -7.01 15.73 10.95
C GLY A 39 -5.74 15.54 11.75
N TYR A 40 -4.94 14.59 11.30
CA TYR A 40 -3.67 14.22 11.90
C TYR A 40 -2.61 14.22 10.79
N ASN A 41 -1.52 14.97 10.96
CA ASN A 41 -0.34 14.83 10.12
C ASN A 41 0.65 13.96 10.87
N LEU A 42 1.05 12.83 10.26
CA LEU A 42 2.01 11.89 10.82
C LEU A 42 3.32 11.98 10.03
N GLU A 43 4.42 12.01 10.75
CA GLU A 43 5.77 11.87 10.21
C GLU A 43 6.49 10.78 10.99
N VAL A 44 6.86 9.71 10.32
CA VAL A 44 7.51 8.53 10.88
C VAL A 44 8.97 8.52 10.42
N GLN A 45 9.86 8.38 11.39
CA GLN A 45 11.29 8.23 11.19
C GLN A 45 11.78 7.06 12.03
N ASN A 46 12.16 5.97 11.37
CA ASN A 46 12.34 4.67 12.00
C ASN A 46 11.11 4.33 12.85
N ASN A 47 11.29 4.17 14.15
CA ASN A 47 10.24 3.82 15.09
C ASN A 47 9.62 5.02 15.81
N THR A 48 10.07 6.25 15.50
CA THR A 48 9.52 7.47 16.12
C THR A 48 8.50 8.09 15.19
N VAL A 49 7.32 8.37 15.73
CA VAL A 49 6.29 9.15 15.03
C VAL A 49 6.15 10.50 15.69
N PHE A 50 6.12 11.54 14.88
CA PHE A 50 5.64 12.85 15.22
C PHE A 50 4.22 13.02 14.69
N VAL A 51 3.35 13.66 15.47
CA VAL A 51 1.98 13.99 15.07
C VAL A 51 1.69 15.47 15.27
N ALA A 52 0.99 16.07 14.32
CA ALA A 52 0.26 17.32 14.50
C ALA A 52 -1.24 17.07 14.31
N VAL A 53 -2.03 17.36 15.34
CA VAL A 53 -3.49 17.19 15.39
C VAL A 53 -4.15 18.55 15.19
N PHE A 54 -5.03 18.65 14.20
CA PHE A 54 -5.84 19.84 13.92
C PHE A 54 -7.27 19.57 14.37
N ILE A 55 -7.77 20.36 15.32
CA ILE A 55 -9.07 20.17 15.95
C ILE A 55 -9.62 21.53 16.42
N TYR A 56 -10.69 21.52 17.22
CA TYR A 56 -11.33 22.70 17.78
C TYR A 56 -11.42 22.58 19.30
N ASP A 57 -11.31 23.72 20.00
CA ASP A 57 -11.53 23.79 21.44
C ASP A 57 -13.03 23.71 21.80
N ASN A 58 -13.36 23.76 23.09
CA ASN A 58 -14.74 23.70 23.57
C ASN A 58 -15.63 24.86 23.10
N ASN A 59 -15.04 25.96 22.61
CA ASN A 59 -15.75 27.10 22.05
C ASN A 59 -15.87 27.00 20.52
N GLY A 60 -15.34 25.93 19.90
CA GLY A 60 -15.31 25.76 18.46
C GLY A 60 -14.22 26.56 17.75
N ASN A 61 -13.25 27.13 18.47
CA ASN A 61 -12.12 27.80 17.84
C ASN A 61 -11.08 26.77 17.37
N PRO A 62 -10.46 26.95 16.19
CA PRO A 62 -9.43 26.03 15.73
C PRO A 62 -8.22 26.06 16.68
N THR A 63 -7.75 24.88 17.04
CA THR A 63 -6.55 24.65 17.83
C THR A 63 -5.75 23.50 17.25
N TRP A 64 -4.47 23.45 17.59
CA TRP A 64 -3.62 22.34 17.20
C TRP A 64 -2.83 21.82 18.39
N TYR A 65 -2.60 20.51 18.37
CA TYR A 65 -1.77 19.82 19.32
C TYR A 65 -0.64 19.12 18.58
N SER A 66 0.49 18.92 19.22
CA SER A 66 1.59 18.15 18.65
C SER A 66 2.25 17.26 19.68
N GLY A 67 2.93 16.23 19.23
CA GLY A 67 3.73 15.38 20.11
C GLY A 67 4.48 14.32 19.31
N SER A 68 5.30 13.55 20.01
CA SER A 68 5.98 12.41 19.44
C SER A 68 5.94 11.22 20.37
N GLY A 69 5.99 10.02 19.79
CA GLY A 69 6.07 8.77 20.52
C GLY A 69 6.84 7.72 19.73
N ASN A 70 7.16 6.60 20.38
CA ASN A 70 7.74 5.46 19.68
C ASN A 70 6.63 4.44 19.39
N ILE A 71 6.59 3.96 18.15
CA ILE A 71 5.68 2.91 17.73
C ILE A 71 6.09 1.63 18.47
N ASN A 72 5.17 1.03 19.21
CA ASN A 72 5.37 -0.30 19.74
C ASN A 72 5.08 -1.27 18.60
N GLN A 73 6.11 -1.58 17.82
CA GLN A 73 6.00 -2.59 16.77
C GLN A 73 5.77 -3.94 17.44
N ASN A 74 4.58 -4.48 17.26
CA ASN A 74 4.27 -5.82 17.70
C ASN A 74 4.23 -6.72 16.47
N LEU A 75 5.40 -7.22 16.08
CA LEU A 75 5.55 -8.10 14.92
C LEU A 75 4.65 -9.36 14.98
N ASN A 76 4.12 -9.65 16.17
CA ASN A 76 3.34 -10.83 16.50
C ASN A 76 1.83 -10.54 16.61
N GLN A 77 1.42 -9.28 16.65
CA GLN A 77 0.04 -8.86 16.84
C GLN A 77 -0.26 -7.67 15.94
N ASN A 78 -1.31 -7.79 15.13
CA ASN A 78 -1.75 -6.86 14.09
C ASN A 78 -2.26 -5.52 14.66
N ASN A 79 -1.42 -4.80 15.41
CA ASN A 79 -1.82 -3.68 16.24
C ASN A 79 -0.58 -2.83 16.62
N ASP A 80 0.20 -2.43 15.62
CA ASP A 80 1.22 -1.40 15.84
C ASP A 80 0.54 -0.19 16.44
N ASN A 81 1.00 0.18 17.62
CA ASN A 81 0.36 1.21 18.41
C ASN A 81 1.38 2.20 18.96
N VAL A 82 0.91 3.40 19.19
CA VAL A 82 1.70 4.45 19.81
C VAL A 82 0.80 5.30 20.66
N THR A 83 1.33 5.69 21.81
CA THR A 83 0.68 6.58 22.74
C THR A 83 1.51 7.84 22.87
N ILE A 84 0.90 8.99 22.56
CA ILE A 84 1.57 10.28 22.44
C ILE A 84 0.94 11.27 23.40
N ASN A 85 1.73 11.78 24.35
CA ASN A 85 1.32 12.91 25.17
C ASN A 85 1.35 14.18 24.33
N LEU A 86 0.24 14.90 24.31
CA LEU A 86 0.06 16.06 23.45
C LEU A 86 0.52 17.34 24.15
N GLN A 87 1.16 18.19 23.38
CA GLN A 87 1.56 19.54 23.76
C GLN A 87 0.75 20.54 22.95
N GLN A 88 0.57 21.74 23.50
CA GLN A 88 -0.05 22.86 22.83
C GLN A 88 0.91 24.04 22.84
N SER A 89 0.96 24.79 21.74
CA SER A 89 1.74 26.02 21.66
C SER A 89 0.82 27.23 21.42
N THR A 90 1.05 28.31 22.15
CA THR A 90 0.25 29.55 22.08
C THR A 90 1.13 30.79 22.03
N GLY A 91 0.57 31.95 21.67
CA GLY A 91 1.30 33.23 21.66
C GLY A 91 2.36 33.38 20.56
N GLY A 92 2.34 32.52 19.54
CA GLY A 92 3.23 32.62 18.36
C GLY A 92 2.86 33.76 17.40
N PRO A 93 3.61 33.93 16.29
CA PRO A 93 3.31 34.96 15.31
C PRO A 93 2.02 34.64 14.54
N CYS A 94 1.25 35.69 14.20
CA CYS A 94 0.19 35.57 13.20
C CYS A 94 0.78 35.42 11.79
N LEU A 95 -0.04 35.04 10.80
CA LEU A 95 0.39 35.01 9.40
C LEU A 95 0.81 36.42 8.94
N GLY A 96 2.08 36.59 8.60
CA GLY A 96 2.65 37.88 8.19
C GLY A 96 3.09 38.81 9.33
N CYS A 97 2.90 38.42 10.59
CA CYS A 97 3.43 39.16 11.75
C CYS A 97 4.95 38.96 11.92
N THR A 98 5.62 39.87 12.64
CA THR A 98 6.97 39.64 13.17
C THR A 98 6.98 38.40 14.06
N TYR A 99 8.08 37.64 14.01
CA TYR A 99 8.25 36.45 14.84
C TYR A 99 8.17 36.77 16.33
N THR A 100 7.32 36.02 17.03
CA THR A 100 7.24 35.95 18.50
C THR A 100 7.39 34.49 18.90
N ALA A 101 8.30 34.18 19.81
CA ALA A 101 8.50 32.80 20.25
C ALA A 101 7.24 32.27 20.94
N PRO A 102 6.64 31.16 20.47
CA PRO A 102 5.48 30.58 21.12
C PRO A 102 5.83 29.99 22.48
N GLN A 103 4.86 29.96 23.38
CA GLN A 103 4.94 29.23 24.65
C GLN A 103 4.32 27.84 24.45
N THR A 104 5.10 26.80 24.71
CA THR A 104 4.69 25.40 24.56
C THR A 104 4.57 24.73 25.93
N SER A 105 3.43 24.09 26.18
CA SER A 105 3.17 23.35 27.41
C SER A 105 2.61 21.96 27.10
N THR A 106 3.00 20.97 27.92
CA THR A 106 2.33 19.66 27.92
C THR A 106 0.89 19.80 28.41
N THR A 107 -0.02 19.11 27.72
CA THR A 107 -1.42 19.02 28.12
C THR A 107 -1.66 17.76 28.94
N ASP A 108 -2.88 17.61 29.48
CA ASP A 108 -3.37 16.37 30.06
C ASP A 108 -3.92 15.39 28.99
N LYS A 109 -3.85 15.77 27.71
CA LYS A 109 -4.40 15.01 26.59
C LYS A 109 -3.38 14.04 26.03
N GLN A 110 -3.90 12.90 25.57
CA GLN A 110 -3.13 11.84 24.96
C GLN A 110 -3.83 11.37 23.69
N LEU A 111 -3.02 11.11 22.66
CA LEU A 111 -3.44 10.46 21.43
C LEU A 111 -2.88 9.04 21.42
N ALA A 112 -3.76 8.04 21.35
CA ALA A 112 -3.37 6.68 21.01
C ALA A 112 -3.71 6.40 19.55
N LEU A 113 -2.75 5.90 18.78
CA LEU A 113 -2.94 5.47 17.40
C LEU A 113 -2.71 3.97 17.32
N THR A 114 -3.57 3.30 16.56
CA THR A 114 -3.42 1.89 16.15
C THR A 114 -3.53 1.84 14.64
N PHE A 115 -2.62 1.15 13.98
CA PHE A 115 -2.63 1.01 12.52
C PHE A 115 -3.01 -0.40 12.08
N ASP A 116 -3.67 -0.48 10.92
CA ASP A 116 -3.88 -1.76 10.26
C ASP A 116 -2.61 -2.21 9.51
N GLN A 117 -2.59 -3.48 9.13
CA GLN A 117 -1.47 -4.03 8.36
C GLN A 117 -1.30 -3.39 6.97
N SER A 118 -2.33 -2.70 6.46
CA SER A 118 -2.21 -2.00 5.19
C SER A 118 -1.38 -0.72 5.31
N GLY A 119 -1.09 -0.26 6.53
CA GLY A 119 -0.43 1.02 6.78
C GLY A 119 -1.26 2.23 6.31
N SER A 120 -2.54 2.02 5.96
CA SER A 120 -3.38 3.01 5.26
C SER A 120 -4.71 3.28 5.97
N THR A 121 -5.09 2.45 6.94
CA THR A 121 -6.20 2.70 7.85
C THR A 121 -5.79 2.43 9.29
N GLY A 122 -6.56 2.96 10.23
CA GLY A 122 -6.24 2.84 11.64
C GLY A 122 -7.32 3.43 12.53
N THR A 123 -7.05 3.45 13.82
CA THR A 123 -7.90 4.04 14.85
C THR A 123 -7.11 5.06 15.64
N ALA A 124 -7.71 6.23 15.85
CA ALA A 124 -7.22 7.27 16.75
C ALA A 124 -8.14 7.34 17.98
N VAL A 125 -7.56 7.29 19.18
CA VAL A 125 -8.26 7.56 20.44
C VAL A 125 -7.69 8.84 21.02
N LEU A 126 -8.49 9.91 20.99
CA LEU A 126 -8.14 11.20 21.55
C LEU A 126 -9.07 11.49 22.73
N ASP A 127 -8.51 11.60 23.94
CA ASP A 127 -9.29 11.89 25.16
C ASP A 127 -10.47 10.92 25.39
N GLY A 128 -10.26 9.63 25.07
CA GLY A 128 -11.28 8.59 25.17
C GLY A 128 -12.25 8.49 23.98
N VAL A 129 -12.19 9.41 23.02
CA VAL A 129 -13.02 9.36 21.80
C VAL A 129 -12.31 8.57 20.72
N THR A 130 -12.89 7.42 20.36
CA THR A 130 -12.39 6.54 19.30
C THR A 130 -12.88 6.97 17.92
N THR A 131 -11.95 7.11 16.99
CA THR A 131 -12.19 7.56 15.61
C THR A 131 -11.49 6.65 14.62
N GLN A 132 -12.21 6.16 13.61
CA GLN A 132 -11.59 5.48 12.47
C GLN A 132 -10.91 6.51 11.57
N ILE A 133 -9.64 6.28 11.23
CA ILE A 133 -8.85 7.17 10.40
C ILE A 133 -8.28 6.41 9.21
N LYS A 134 -8.03 7.12 8.12
CA LYS A 134 -7.33 6.58 6.95
C LYS A 134 -6.37 7.60 6.36
N ARG A 135 -5.36 7.11 5.65
CA ARG A 135 -4.42 7.95 4.91
C ARG A 135 -5.18 8.77 3.87
N PHE A 136 -4.98 10.09 3.92
CA PHE A 136 -5.55 11.03 2.97
C PHE A 136 -4.89 10.89 1.61
N ASN A 137 -5.68 10.51 0.61
CA ASN A 137 -5.22 10.38 -0.76
C ASN A 137 -5.52 11.66 -1.53
N PHE A 138 -4.48 12.44 -1.82
CA PHE A 138 -4.64 13.71 -2.54
C PHE A 138 -4.88 13.52 -4.04
N ASN A 139 -4.18 12.58 -4.67
CA ASN A 139 -4.22 12.46 -6.13
C ASN A 139 -3.68 11.13 -6.69
N LEU A 140 -3.80 10.02 -5.96
CA LEU A 140 -3.30 8.71 -6.41
C LEU A 140 -4.43 7.79 -6.89
N GLY A 141 -5.67 8.30 -7.00
CA GLY A 141 -6.83 7.51 -7.44
C GLY A 141 -7.17 6.36 -6.48
N SER A 142 -8.00 5.42 -6.92
CA SER A 142 -8.37 4.23 -6.15
C SER A 142 -7.83 2.96 -6.82
N GLY A 143 -7.99 1.79 -6.19
CA GLY A 143 -7.69 0.50 -6.81
C GLY A 143 -6.39 0.47 -7.64
N ALA A 144 -6.52 0.10 -8.92
CA ALA A 144 -5.43 -0.02 -9.87
C ALA A 144 -4.84 1.34 -10.29
N GLN A 145 -5.61 2.43 -10.21
CA GLN A 145 -5.11 3.79 -10.49
C GLN A 145 -3.97 4.19 -9.55
N LYS A 146 -3.90 3.59 -8.35
CA LYS A 146 -2.76 3.76 -7.45
C LYS A 146 -1.45 3.29 -8.08
N LEU A 147 -1.45 2.40 -9.07
CA LEU A 147 -0.21 1.96 -9.69
C LEU A 147 0.36 2.99 -10.69
N VAL A 148 -0.44 3.95 -11.17
CA VAL A 148 0.03 5.02 -12.09
C VAL A 148 1.12 5.85 -11.42
N GLY A 149 2.20 6.12 -12.15
CA GLY A 149 3.44 6.74 -11.67
C GLY A 149 4.64 5.81 -11.79
N ALA A 150 5.79 6.26 -11.28
CA ALA A 150 7.02 5.48 -11.30
C ALA A 150 7.22 4.69 -9.99
N TRP A 151 7.80 3.50 -10.12
CA TRP A 151 8.03 2.58 -9.01
C TRP A 151 9.36 1.88 -9.16
N THR A 152 10.05 1.69 -8.03
CA THR A 152 11.11 0.69 -7.91
C THR A 152 10.55 -0.51 -7.17
N ILE A 153 10.63 -1.71 -7.76
CA ILE A 153 10.24 -2.97 -7.14
C ILE A 153 11.49 -3.80 -6.90
N VAL A 154 11.74 -4.17 -5.65
CA VAL A 154 12.85 -5.00 -5.20
C VAL A 154 12.35 -6.40 -4.89
N SER A 155 12.98 -7.39 -5.51
CA SER A 155 12.80 -8.82 -5.27
C SER A 155 13.95 -9.33 -4.42
N LEU A 156 13.65 -9.80 -3.21
CA LEU A 156 14.64 -10.27 -2.25
C LEU A 156 14.40 -11.75 -1.95
N PRO A 157 15.38 -12.64 -2.15
CA PRO A 157 15.28 -14.00 -1.65
C PRO A 157 15.22 -13.95 -0.13
N VAL A 158 14.28 -14.67 0.48
CA VAL A 158 14.26 -14.86 1.94
C VAL A 158 14.66 -16.27 2.32
N ALA A 159 15.29 -16.38 3.49
CA ALA A 159 15.67 -17.64 4.09
C ALA A 159 14.41 -18.47 4.39
N SER A 160 14.46 -19.78 4.15
CA SER A 160 13.32 -20.65 4.47
C SER A 160 13.21 -20.86 5.98
N ALA A 161 12.01 -21.20 6.45
CA ALA A 161 11.74 -21.63 7.83
C ALA A 161 12.64 -22.79 8.32
N SER A 162 13.17 -23.57 7.37
CA SER A 162 14.06 -24.71 7.62
C SER A 162 15.52 -24.29 7.86
N GLY A 163 15.81 -22.99 8.02
CA GLY A 163 17.14 -22.48 8.35
C GLY A 163 18.12 -22.46 7.17
N GLN A 164 17.65 -22.61 5.94
CA GLN A 164 18.51 -22.38 4.77
C GLN A 164 18.73 -20.88 4.58
N THR A 165 20.00 -20.48 4.48
CA THR A 165 20.37 -19.10 4.18
C THR A 165 19.80 -18.66 2.84
N ALA A 166 19.26 -17.44 2.78
CA ALA A 166 18.91 -16.81 1.51
C ALA A 166 20.19 -16.70 0.68
N THR A 167 20.32 -17.56 -0.33
CA THR A 167 21.44 -17.52 -1.27
C THR A 167 20.89 -16.98 -2.58
N GLY A 168 21.33 -15.77 -2.95
CA GLY A 168 20.90 -15.09 -4.17
C GLY A 168 21.06 -13.58 -4.07
N ALA A 169 21.42 -12.93 -5.17
CA ALA A 169 21.36 -11.46 -5.26
C ALA A 169 19.89 -11.04 -5.37
N GLY A 170 19.49 -10.02 -4.60
CA GLY A 170 18.24 -9.34 -4.86
C GLY A 170 18.24 -8.71 -6.26
N THR A 171 17.08 -8.64 -6.89
CA THR A 171 16.90 -7.91 -8.16
C THR A 171 16.02 -6.69 -7.93
N SER A 172 16.24 -5.63 -8.71
CA SER A 172 15.40 -4.42 -8.64
C SER A 172 14.95 -4.03 -10.05
N ASN A 173 13.66 -3.74 -10.21
CA ASN A 173 13.08 -3.25 -11.45
C ASN A 173 12.51 -1.86 -11.25
N TYR A 174 12.82 -0.96 -12.19
CA TYR A 174 12.18 0.35 -12.28
C TYR A 174 11.10 0.29 -13.36
N ILE A 175 9.86 0.63 -12.98
CA ILE A 175 8.71 0.67 -13.88
C ILE A 175 8.03 2.02 -13.85
N VAL A 176 7.43 2.42 -14.97
CA VAL A 176 6.60 3.62 -15.08
C VAL A 176 5.24 3.23 -15.63
N CYS A 177 4.19 3.44 -14.85
CA CYS A 177 2.81 3.14 -15.22
C CYS A 177 2.07 4.42 -15.63
N SER A 178 1.34 4.37 -16.73
CA SER A 178 0.78 5.56 -17.38
C SER A 178 -0.75 5.58 -17.48
N SER A 179 -1.39 4.43 -17.55
CA SER A 179 -2.85 4.35 -17.69
C SER A 179 -3.44 3.10 -17.07
N VAL A 180 -4.73 3.17 -16.75
CA VAL A 180 -5.53 2.04 -16.27
C VAL A 180 -6.76 1.94 -17.16
N SER A 181 -7.02 0.74 -17.67
CA SER A 181 -8.25 0.44 -18.41
C SER A 181 -9.44 0.20 -17.46
N ASP A 182 -10.66 0.22 -18.01
CA ASP A 182 -11.88 -0.10 -17.26
C ASP A 182 -11.89 -1.52 -16.67
N GLN A 183 -11.06 -2.42 -17.21
CA GLN A 183 -10.91 -3.81 -16.74
C GLN A 183 -9.82 -3.96 -15.64
N GLY A 184 -9.28 -2.85 -15.11
CA GLY A 184 -8.25 -2.87 -14.08
C GLY A 184 -6.86 -3.28 -14.58
N VAL A 185 -6.67 -3.30 -15.91
CA VAL A 185 -5.36 -3.52 -16.53
C VAL A 185 -4.57 -2.22 -16.53
N VAL A 186 -3.39 -2.23 -15.92
CA VAL A 186 -2.45 -1.10 -15.83
C VAL A 186 -1.36 -1.27 -16.87
N SER A 187 -1.17 -0.24 -17.70
CA SER A 187 -0.12 -0.18 -18.71
C SER A 187 1.12 0.51 -18.14
N CYS A 188 2.26 -0.18 -18.20
CA CYS A 188 3.53 0.31 -17.70
C CYS A 188 4.66 0.05 -18.69
N THR A 189 5.84 0.59 -18.41
CA THR A 189 7.08 0.29 -19.12
C THR A 189 8.22 0.06 -18.14
N ASP A 190 9.23 -0.72 -18.53
CA ASP A 190 10.52 -0.73 -17.82
C ASP A 190 11.37 0.50 -18.17
N ALA A 191 12.58 0.57 -17.59
CA ALA A 191 13.56 1.62 -17.89
C ALA A 191 14.04 1.65 -19.36
N ALA A 192 13.84 0.57 -20.12
CA ALA A 192 14.16 0.49 -21.54
C ALA A 192 12.94 0.75 -22.45
N ASN A 193 11.81 1.21 -21.88
CA ASN A 193 10.53 1.43 -22.55
C ASN A 193 9.85 0.15 -23.11
N ASN A 194 10.22 -1.04 -22.63
CA ASN A 194 9.50 -2.25 -22.99
C ASN A 194 8.13 -2.27 -22.29
N PRO A 195 7.05 -2.63 -22.99
CA PRO A 195 5.71 -2.64 -22.41
C PRO A 195 5.56 -3.73 -21.34
N ILE A 196 5.00 -3.34 -20.20
CA ILE A 196 4.62 -4.20 -19.09
C ILE A 196 3.13 -4.02 -18.85
N THR A 197 2.47 -5.10 -18.46
CA THR A 197 1.06 -5.06 -18.06
C THR A 197 0.90 -5.66 -16.68
N PHE A 198 0.20 -4.93 -15.81
CA PHE A 198 -0.32 -5.48 -14.57
C PHE A 198 -1.83 -5.65 -14.69
N SER A 199 -2.34 -6.77 -14.22
CA SER A 199 -3.77 -7.02 -14.11
C SER A 199 -4.16 -7.14 -12.64
N SER A 200 -5.33 -6.62 -12.30
CA SER A 200 -5.88 -6.73 -10.95
C SER A 200 -6.93 -7.82 -10.86
N SER A 201 -7.00 -8.52 -9.73
CA SER A 201 -8.11 -9.41 -9.39
C SER A 201 -8.49 -9.24 -7.93
N THR A 202 -9.79 -9.30 -7.65
CA THR A 202 -10.32 -9.15 -6.29
C THR A 202 -10.88 -10.48 -5.82
N SER A 203 -10.39 -10.94 -4.67
CA SER A 203 -10.90 -12.13 -3.98
C SER A 203 -11.09 -11.79 -2.51
N ASN A 204 -12.24 -12.18 -1.94
CA ASN A 204 -12.60 -11.91 -0.53
C ASN A 204 -12.37 -10.44 -0.10
N GLY A 205 -12.74 -9.48 -0.97
CA GLY A 205 -12.59 -8.05 -0.72
C GLY A 205 -11.15 -7.52 -0.77
N THR A 206 -10.17 -8.34 -1.15
CA THR A 206 -8.78 -7.92 -1.35
C THR A 206 -8.42 -7.96 -2.82
N THR A 207 -7.91 -6.84 -3.34
CA THR A 207 -7.43 -6.73 -4.73
C THR A 207 -5.93 -6.96 -4.80
N GLY A 208 -5.51 -8.03 -5.48
CA GLY A 208 -4.12 -8.31 -5.83
C GLY A 208 -3.81 -7.88 -7.27
N TYR A 209 -2.53 -7.62 -7.53
CA TYR A 209 -2.01 -7.18 -8.82
C TYR A 209 -0.92 -8.13 -9.27
N GLN A 210 -1.03 -8.64 -10.49
CA GLN A 210 -0.09 -9.58 -11.08
C GLN A 210 0.49 -9.00 -12.37
N GLY A 211 1.79 -9.16 -12.57
CA GLY A 211 2.47 -8.72 -13.79
C GLY A 211 3.78 -9.49 -13.99
N VAL A 212 4.32 -9.40 -15.20
CA VAL A 212 5.57 -10.06 -15.58
C VAL A 212 6.49 -9.04 -16.20
N ILE A 213 7.71 -8.94 -15.69
CA ILE A 213 8.74 -8.02 -16.16
C ILE A 213 9.84 -8.84 -16.84
N PRO A 214 10.11 -8.63 -18.13
CA PRO A 214 11.25 -9.24 -18.80
C PRO A 214 12.58 -8.80 -18.19
N THR A 215 13.57 -9.68 -18.17
CA THR A 215 14.94 -9.34 -17.79
C THR A 215 15.87 -9.40 -18.99
N PRO A 216 17.01 -8.68 -19.00
CA PRO A 216 18.00 -8.77 -20.08
C PRO A 216 18.57 -10.18 -20.29
N GLY A 217 18.49 -11.06 -19.30
CA GLY A 217 18.99 -12.43 -19.36
C GLY A 217 18.11 -13.42 -20.14
N GLY A 218 16.96 -12.98 -20.66
CA GLY A 218 16.03 -13.83 -21.42
C GLY A 218 14.98 -14.56 -20.56
N GLU A 219 15.13 -14.51 -19.24
CA GLU A 219 14.11 -14.88 -18.25
C GLU A 219 13.23 -13.67 -17.90
N SER A 220 12.13 -13.90 -17.19
CA SER A 220 11.26 -12.86 -16.67
C SER A 220 11.05 -13.02 -15.17
N ILE A 221 10.69 -11.93 -14.49
CA ILE A 221 10.25 -11.96 -13.10
C ILE A 221 8.73 -11.77 -13.09
N ALA A 222 8.01 -12.77 -12.58
CA ALA A 222 6.60 -12.63 -12.26
C ALA A 222 6.46 -11.98 -10.88
N TYR A 223 5.43 -11.14 -10.72
CA TYR A 223 5.07 -10.45 -9.50
C TYR A 223 3.62 -10.70 -9.15
N LEU A 224 3.34 -10.83 -7.86
CA LEU A 224 2.00 -10.76 -7.29
C LEU A 224 2.07 -9.93 -6.01
N PHE A 225 1.39 -8.79 -5.98
CA PHE A 225 1.43 -7.87 -4.84
C PHE A 225 0.07 -7.27 -4.51
N VAL A 226 0.00 -6.71 -3.30
CA VAL A 226 -1.08 -5.82 -2.85
C VAL A 226 -0.48 -4.46 -2.49
N PHE A 227 -1.31 -3.43 -2.45
CA PHE A 227 -0.89 -2.15 -1.88
C PHE A 227 -0.85 -2.23 -0.36
N GLN A 228 0.28 -1.80 0.21
CA GLN A 228 0.46 -1.55 1.64
C GLN A 228 0.58 -0.02 1.79
N GLY A 229 -0.55 0.68 1.65
CA GLY A 229 -0.57 2.14 1.60
C GLY A 229 -0.97 2.72 0.25
N LEU A 230 -0.56 3.97 0.04
CA LEU A 230 -0.65 4.70 -1.21
C LEU A 230 0.64 4.64 -2.03
N ASN A 231 1.79 4.49 -1.36
CA ASN A 231 3.13 4.62 -1.93
C ASN A 231 4.02 3.39 -1.74
N HIS A 232 3.46 2.32 -1.15
CA HIS A 232 4.17 1.07 -0.94
C HIS A 232 3.32 -0.13 -1.40
N LEU A 233 3.99 -1.11 -1.99
CA LEU A 233 3.42 -2.38 -2.39
C LEU A 233 4.25 -3.53 -1.81
N SER A 234 3.59 -4.63 -1.51
CA SER A 234 4.24 -5.82 -0.94
C SER A 234 3.61 -7.09 -1.49
N GLY A 235 4.43 -8.12 -1.68
CA GLY A 235 3.98 -9.39 -2.20
C GLY A 235 5.12 -10.37 -2.43
N VAL A 236 4.97 -11.18 -3.47
CA VAL A 236 5.92 -12.21 -3.85
C VAL A 236 6.37 -12.01 -5.30
N SER A 237 7.55 -12.54 -5.61
CA SER A 237 8.09 -12.57 -6.97
C SER A 237 8.68 -13.93 -7.29
N ALA A 238 8.69 -14.34 -8.56
CA ALA A 238 9.33 -15.59 -8.98
C ALA A 238 10.01 -15.42 -10.34
N MET A 239 11.19 -16.02 -10.51
CA MET A 239 11.81 -16.15 -11.83
C MET A 239 11.01 -17.17 -12.65
N VAL A 240 10.68 -16.82 -13.88
CA VAL A 240 9.95 -17.65 -14.83
C VAL A 240 10.57 -17.56 -16.21
N ASN A 241 10.41 -18.61 -17.01
CA ASN A 241 10.78 -18.55 -18.43
C ASN A 241 9.97 -17.46 -19.14
N SER A 242 10.57 -16.76 -20.11
CA SER A 242 9.88 -15.69 -20.87
C SER A 242 8.65 -16.18 -21.65
N ASN A 243 8.57 -17.48 -21.93
CA ASN A 243 7.44 -18.13 -22.58
C ASN A 243 6.50 -18.87 -21.61
N ALA A 244 6.69 -18.76 -20.29
CA ALA A 244 5.88 -19.46 -19.29
C ALA A 244 4.37 -19.23 -19.50
N SER A 245 3.61 -20.30 -19.34
CA SER A 245 2.15 -20.30 -19.31
C SER A 245 1.62 -19.67 -18.03
N THR A 246 0.35 -19.26 -18.05
CA THR A 246 -0.34 -18.73 -16.87
C THR A 246 -0.26 -19.70 -15.68
N SER A 247 -0.43 -21.00 -15.91
CA SER A 247 -0.35 -22.01 -14.84
C SER A 247 1.06 -22.10 -14.26
N GLU A 248 2.10 -22.04 -15.08
CA GLU A 248 3.50 -22.06 -14.60
C GLU A 248 3.81 -20.82 -13.77
N ILE A 249 3.35 -19.65 -14.22
CA ILE A 249 3.52 -18.39 -13.49
C ILE A 249 2.83 -18.48 -12.11
N THR A 250 1.56 -18.91 -12.08
CA THR A 250 0.81 -19.03 -10.83
C THR A 250 1.45 -20.05 -9.89
N SER A 251 1.89 -21.20 -10.40
CA SER A 251 2.59 -22.21 -9.59
C SER A 251 3.90 -21.69 -9.03
N ALA A 252 4.70 -20.97 -9.83
CA ALA A 252 5.97 -20.39 -9.40
C ALA A 252 5.79 -19.30 -8.33
N LEU A 253 4.78 -18.43 -8.50
CA LEU A 253 4.44 -17.41 -7.50
C LEU A 253 3.93 -18.03 -6.21
N ALA A 254 3.11 -19.08 -6.30
CA ALA A 254 2.64 -19.81 -5.14
C ALA A 254 3.83 -20.40 -4.37
N SER A 255 4.72 -21.16 -5.00
CA SER A 255 5.84 -21.80 -4.32
C SER A 255 7.01 -20.87 -3.99
N SER A 256 6.92 -19.57 -4.30
CA SER A 256 8.04 -18.64 -4.17
C SER A 256 8.41 -18.36 -2.71
N THR A 257 9.72 -18.27 -2.48
CA THR A 257 10.34 -17.75 -1.25
C THR A 257 11.00 -16.39 -1.47
N SER A 258 10.68 -15.69 -2.57
CA SER A 258 11.19 -14.33 -2.82
C SER A 258 10.10 -13.30 -2.57
N LEU A 259 10.42 -12.32 -1.72
CA LEU A 259 9.53 -11.20 -1.43
C LEU A 259 9.69 -10.10 -2.47
N ALA A 260 8.58 -9.50 -2.86
CA ALA A 260 8.56 -8.28 -3.64
C ALA A 260 8.15 -7.11 -2.74
N ARG A 261 8.94 -6.04 -2.73
CA ARG A 261 8.56 -4.74 -2.17
C ARG A 261 8.70 -3.67 -3.22
N GLY A 262 7.75 -2.75 -3.31
CA GLY A 262 7.86 -1.64 -4.24
C GLY A 262 7.58 -0.31 -3.58
N PHE A 263 8.39 0.67 -3.97
CA PHE A 263 8.33 2.04 -3.46
C PHE A 263 8.06 2.96 -4.64
N ARG A 264 7.10 3.86 -4.47
CA ARG A 264 6.85 4.89 -5.45
C ARG A 264 8.04 5.85 -5.49
N ASP A 265 8.48 6.16 -6.70
CA ASP A 265 9.39 7.29 -6.93
C ASP A 265 8.56 8.55 -7.12
N GLU A 266 8.41 9.32 -6.03
CA GLU A 266 7.66 10.59 -6.04
C GLU A 266 8.40 11.72 -6.77
N SER A 267 9.69 11.53 -7.08
CA SER A 267 10.50 12.51 -7.81
C SER A 267 10.37 12.38 -9.33
N ALA A 268 9.90 11.23 -9.81
CA ALA A 268 9.70 10.99 -11.24
C ALA A 268 8.57 11.87 -11.79
N THR A 269 8.89 12.68 -12.79
CA THR A 269 8.03 13.73 -13.35
C THR A 269 6.83 13.25 -14.19
N ASN A 270 6.41 11.99 -14.06
CA ASN A 270 5.31 11.45 -14.86
C ASN A 270 3.97 11.55 -14.11
N SER A 271 3.20 12.56 -14.52
CA SER A 271 1.74 12.71 -14.45
C SER A 271 1.04 11.87 -13.38
N ALA A 272 0.78 12.48 -12.22
CA ALA A 272 -0.26 11.98 -11.33
C ALA A 272 -1.55 11.72 -12.15
N PRO A 273 -2.35 10.68 -11.82
CA PRO A 273 -3.61 10.46 -12.51
C PRO A 273 -4.41 11.78 -12.49
N THR A 274 -4.94 12.19 -13.64
CA THR A 274 -5.66 13.45 -13.77
C THR A 274 -6.88 13.43 -12.84
N SER A 275 -6.80 14.13 -11.71
CA SER A 275 -7.92 14.32 -10.79
C SER A 275 -8.87 15.38 -11.33
N THR A 276 -10.09 14.97 -11.67
CA THR A 276 -11.23 15.86 -11.73
C THR A 276 -11.73 16.06 -10.30
N THR A 277 -11.26 17.12 -9.64
CA THR A 277 -11.77 17.54 -8.33
C THR A 277 -13.16 18.15 -8.48
N ASN A 278 -14.19 17.51 -7.91
CA ASN A 278 -15.25 18.23 -7.18
C ASN A 278 -16.03 17.28 -6.25
N PRO A 279 -16.10 17.54 -4.93
CA PRO A 279 -17.08 16.87 -4.08
C PRO A 279 -18.45 17.52 -4.27
N GLN A 280 -19.25 16.99 -5.20
CA GLN A 280 -20.70 17.24 -5.21
C GLN A 280 -21.47 15.99 -4.81
N SER A 281 -22.48 16.22 -3.97
CA SER A 281 -23.50 15.28 -3.47
C SER A 281 -24.17 14.47 -4.59
N PRO A 282 -24.82 13.32 -4.28
CA PRO A 282 -25.19 12.33 -5.29
C PRO A 282 -26.29 12.86 -6.22
N GLN A 283 -26.01 12.95 -7.51
CA GLN A 283 -27.03 13.05 -8.54
C GLN A 283 -27.13 11.75 -9.34
N ASN A 284 -28.34 11.19 -9.32
CA ASN A 284 -28.80 10.15 -10.22
C ASN A 284 -28.52 10.52 -11.67
N ASN A 285 -27.94 9.61 -12.44
CA ASN A 285 -28.31 9.50 -13.85
C ASN A 285 -28.22 8.06 -14.35
N GLN A 286 -29.39 7.55 -14.74
CA GLN A 286 -29.57 6.33 -15.51
C GLN A 286 -29.10 6.54 -16.95
N GLY A 287 -28.57 5.48 -17.55
CA GLY A 287 -28.49 5.31 -19.00
C GLY A 287 -27.06 5.13 -19.55
N ASN A 288 -26.63 3.89 -19.78
CA ASN A 288 -26.75 3.23 -21.09
C ASN A 288 -25.80 2.01 -21.22
N THR A 289 -26.43 0.84 -21.38
CA THR A 289 -26.07 -0.35 -22.17
C THR A 289 -24.61 -0.69 -22.51
N GLY A 290 -24.15 -1.87 -22.05
CA GLY A 290 -22.94 -2.52 -22.57
C GLY A 290 -22.67 -3.94 -22.04
N VAL A 291 -23.43 -4.92 -22.56
CA VAL A 291 -23.11 -6.35 -22.75
C VAL A 291 -22.71 -7.22 -21.54
N THR A 292 -23.64 -8.09 -21.13
CA THR A 292 -23.44 -9.26 -20.25
C THR A 292 -22.81 -10.43 -20.99
N VAL A 293 -21.71 -11.00 -20.48
CA VAL A 293 -21.19 -12.35 -20.78
C VAL A 293 -20.41 -12.78 -19.53
N GLY A 294 -20.52 -13.94 -18.89
CA GLY A 294 -21.19 -15.23 -19.06
C GLY A 294 -20.41 -16.20 -18.17
N ASN A 295 -21.07 -16.83 -17.18
CA ASN A 295 -20.49 -17.72 -16.16
C ASN A 295 -19.86 -19.00 -16.73
N VAL A 296 -18.67 -19.44 -16.27
CA VAL A 296 -18.17 -20.85 -16.16
C VAL A 296 -16.86 -20.83 -15.34
N ALA A 297 -16.44 -21.76 -14.49
CA ALA A 297 -17.03 -22.70 -13.52
C ALA A 297 -15.85 -23.27 -12.69
N ASP A 298 -16.17 -23.78 -11.52
CA ASP A 298 -15.30 -24.27 -10.45
C ASP A 298 -14.39 -25.45 -10.83
N ASP A 299 -13.09 -25.36 -10.52
CA ASP A 299 -12.27 -26.43 -9.89
C ASP A 299 -10.81 -25.98 -9.76
N ALA A 300 -10.41 -25.49 -8.57
CA ALA A 300 -9.15 -24.78 -8.41
C ALA A 300 -8.51 -24.79 -7.00
N GLY A 301 -8.88 -25.73 -6.13
CA GLY A 301 -8.59 -25.65 -4.69
C GLY A 301 -7.17 -26.02 -4.21
N THR A 302 -6.41 -26.84 -4.95
CA THR A 302 -5.30 -27.61 -4.32
C THR A 302 -3.90 -27.01 -4.50
N ALA A 303 -3.69 -26.11 -5.46
CA ALA A 303 -2.36 -25.50 -5.68
C ALA A 303 -2.07 -24.27 -4.80
N ILE A 304 -3.11 -23.73 -4.14
CA ILE A 304 -3.11 -22.40 -3.51
C ILE A 304 -2.77 -22.47 -2.01
N SER A 305 -2.90 -23.63 -1.36
CA SER A 305 -2.58 -23.84 0.05
C SER A 305 -1.07 -23.96 0.35
N ASN A 306 -0.30 -24.53 -0.57
CA ASN A 306 1.10 -24.92 -0.31
C ASN A 306 2.09 -23.75 -0.44
N GLY A 307 1.73 -22.72 -1.20
CA GLY A 307 2.54 -21.51 -1.30
C GLY A 307 2.47 -20.62 -0.07
N TYR A 308 1.28 -20.58 0.53
CA TYR A 308 0.99 -19.73 1.66
C TYR A 308 1.60 -20.23 2.99
N LEU A 309 1.57 -21.55 3.23
CA LEU A 309 2.25 -22.14 4.39
C LEU A 309 3.75 -21.81 4.42
N THR A 310 4.37 -21.68 3.24
CA THR A 310 5.80 -21.36 3.10
C THR A 310 6.09 -19.91 3.51
N VAL A 311 5.23 -18.95 3.16
CA VAL A 311 5.37 -17.53 3.56
C VAL A 311 5.15 -17.34 5.05
N LYS A 312 4.13 -17.97 5.64
CA LYS A 312 3.90 -17.92 7.09
C LYS A 312 5.04 -18.56 7.88
N ASN A 313 5.46 -19.78 7.50
CA ASN A 313 6.53 -20.49 8.21
C ASN A 313 7.89 -19.79 8.06
N ALA A 314 8.19 -19.18 6.90
CA ALA A 314 9.43 -18.42 6.70
C ALA A 314 9.48 -17.16 7.58
N LEU A 315 8.33 -16.58 7.93
CA LEU A 315 8.23 -15.41 8.80
C LEU A 315 8.18 -15.76 10.29
N GLU A 316 7.50 -16.85 10.67
CA GLU A 316 7.49 -17.34 12.07
C GLU A 316 8.87 -17.85 12.50
N GLY A 317 9.64 -18.46 11.60
CA GLY A 317 11.02 -18.87 11.88
C GLY A 317 12.04 -17.72 11.99
N PHE A 318 11.70 -16.52 11.51
CA PHE A 318 12.63 -15.37 11.43
C PHE A 318 12.62 -14.49 12.69
N PHE A 319 11.50 -14.45 13.41
CA PHE A 319 11.31 -13.58 14.58
C PHE A 319 11.34 -14.30 15.93
N GLY A 320 11.60 -15.61 15.93
CA GLY A 320 11.68 -16.39 17.17
C GLY A 320 10.34 -16.38 17.93
N PHE A 321 9.34 -17.03 17.34
CA PHE A 321 8.19 -17.53 18.09
C PHE A 321 8.52 -18.87 18.75
#